data_AF-B5HS73-F1
#
_entry.id   AF-B5HS73-F1
#
_cell.length_a   1.000
_cell.length_b   1.000
_cell.length_c   1.000
_cell.angle_alpha   90.00
_cell.angle_beta   90.00
_cell.angle_gamma   90.00
#
_symmetry.space_group_name_H-M   'P 1'
#
loop_
_entity.id
_entity.type
_entity.pdbx_description
1 polymer ?
#
loop_
_entity_poly.entity_id
_entity_poly.type
_entity_poly.pdbx_seq_one_letter_code
_entity_poly.pdbx_strand_id
1 'polypeptide(L)'
;MENRIVSAVVLGTGHGPGMPEQTVEGSVETEQRVVNRSWLFSRLLWVLTAVAVVLLVFCLIKENLPGHVARSWPWRLRLLDTGSALTAVLGTGGAALARAQYAQTVRPSLSSVGGVYDHAPAGGLVWAFQLVNGSQDVAVIKNVAYWIVFSPVAIAAGSANPGRWLSQEETVAAIETRQLAKGEHFDFRHLGRGAFISADRLTGIGWLSERAMQEVQDLFVEVRVLDRAGDTHERVMPLMKNVDRPLRHPSPPFLI
;
A
#
# COMPACT_ATOMS: atom_id res chain seq x y z
N MET A 1 -19.72 0.11 -38.87
CA MET A 1 -19.72 0.23 -37.39
C MET A 1 -18.77 -0.84 -36.87
N GLU A 2 -17.50 -0.48 -36.72
CA GLU A 2 -16.41 -1.40 -36.39
C GLU A 2 -15.64 -0.76 -35.24
N ASN A 3 -15.75 -1.35 -34.05
CA ASN A 3 -15.19 -0.81 -32.81
C ASN A 3 -13.90 -1.57 -32.48
N ARG A 4 -12.75 -1.03 -32.90
CA ARG A 4 -11.43 -1.54 -32.51
C ARG A 4 -11.00 -0.91 -31.19
N ILE A 5 -10.95 -1.73 -30.14
CA ILE A 5 -10.31 -1.37 -28.87
C ILE A 5 -8.80 -1.64 -29.02
N VAL A 6 -8.01 -0.57 -29.11
CA VAL A 6 -6.54 -0.63 -29.05
C VAL A 6 -6.13 -0.49 -27.59
N SER A 7 -5.57 -1.56 -27.01
CA SER A 7 -4.91 -1.50 -25.70
C SER A 7 -3.47 -1.01 -25.90
N ALA A 8 -3.20 0.23 -25.45
CA ALA A 8 -1.85 0.76 -25.33
C ALA A 8 -1.25 0.31 -23.98
N VAL A 9 -0.19 -0.51 -24.05
CA VAL A 9 0.68 -0.80 -22.91
C VAL A 9 1.68 0.35 -22.81
N VAL A 10 1.50 1.21 -21.81
CA VAL A 10 2.46 2.28 -21.47
C VAL A 10 3.43 1.72 -20.43
N LEU A 11 4.67 1.48 -20.86
CA LEU A 11 5.82 1.25 -19.98
C LEU A 11 6.28 2.62 -19.41
N GLY A 12 5.78 2.97 -18.23
CA GLY A 12 6.18 4.19 -17.52
C GLY A 12 7.46 3.99 -16.69
N THR A 13 8.53 4.66 -17.08
CA THR A 13 9.71 4.91 -16.23
C THR A 13 9.33 5.84 -15.08
N GLY A 14 9.80 5.52 -13.86
CA GLY A 14 9.39 6.14 -12.60
C GLY A 14 9.46 7.66 -12.57
N HIS A 15 8.29 8.29 -12.67
CA HIS A 15 8.03 9.64 -12.22
C HIS A 15 7.04 9.48 -11.06
N GLY A 16 7.43 9.92 -9.86
CA GLY A 16 6.51 9.91 -8.72
C GLY A 16 5.24 10.66 -9.10
N PRO A 17 4.04 10.21 -8.70
CA PRO A 17 2.82 10.91 -9.01
C PRO A 17 2.92 12.30 -8.36
N GLY A 18 3.13 13.33 -9.18
CA GLY A 18 2.90 14.70 -8.77
C GLY A 18 1.47 14.74 -8.24
N MET A 19 1.30 15.16 -6.99
CA MET A 19 -0.02 15.44 -6.43
C MET A 19 -0.74 16.35 -7.43
N PRO A 20 -1.92 15.98 -7.93
CA PRO A 20 -2.70 16.92 -8.71
C PRO A 20 -2.89 18.15 -7.83
N GLU A 21 -2.71 19.33 -8.41
CA GLU A 21 -3.01 20.63 -7.84
C GLU A 21 -4.54 20.73 -7.65
N GLN A 22 -5.09 19.84 -6.82
CA GLN A 22 -6.45 19.84 -6.35
C GLN A 22 -6.47 20.68 -5.09
N THR A 23 -7.08 21.84 -5.25
CA THR A 23 -7.68 22.71 -4.23
C THR A 23 -7.68 22.09 -2.83
N VAL A 24 -6.87 22.66 -1.94
CA VAL A 24 -6.47 22.20 -0.58
C VAL A 24 -7.63 22.16 0.44
N GLU A 25 -8.89 22.04 0.00
CA GLU A 25 -10.07 21.99 0.88
C GLU A 25 -10.75 20.60 0.90
N GLY A 26 -10.27 19.64 0.10
CA GLY A 26 -10.70 18.24 0.12
C GLY A 26 -9.61 17.33 0.67
N SER A 27 -9.93 16.54 1.69
CA SER A 27 -8.99 15.69 2.44
C SER A 27 -8.01 14.89 1.56
N VAL A 28 -6.70 15.12 1.73
CA VAL A 28 -5.58 14.36 1.11
C VAL A 28 -5.54 12.89 1.58
N GLU A 29 -6.46 12.49 2.44
CA GLU A 29 -6.62 11.11 2.89
C GLU A 29 -7.14 10.23 1.73
N THR A 30 -6.31 9.27 1.33
CA THR A 30 -6.68 8.32 0.26
C THR A 30 -7.17 7.02 0.86
N GLU A 31 -8.17 6.41 0.23
CA GLU A 31 -8.48 5.00 0.48
C GLU A 31 -7.29 4.11 0.18
N GLN A 32 -7.17 2.99 0.89
CA GLN A 32 -6.09 2.04 0.66
C GLN A 32 -6.22 1.40 -0.74
N ARG A 33 -5.22 1.64 -1.58
CA ARG A 33 -5.18 1.21 -2.97
C ARG A 33 -4.18 0.07 -3.18
N VAL A 34 -4.53 -0.87 -4.05
CA VAL A 34 -3.58 -1.86 -4.59
C VAL A 34 -2.83 -1.22 -5.75
N VAL A 35 -1.52 -1.01 -5.59
CA VAL A 35 -0.68 -0.35 -6.60
C VAL A 35 -0.12 -1.37 -7.59
N ASN A 36 0.28 -2.53 -7.10
CA ASN A 36 0.82 -3.60 -7.94
C ASN A 36 0.33 -4.95 -7.44
N ARG A 37 -0.12 -5.80 -8.36
CA ARG A 37 -0.44 -7.20 -8.05
C ARG A 37 0.74 -8.07 -8.41
N SER A 38 1.01 -9.10 -7.63
CA SER A 38 2.09 -10.03 -7.91
C SER A 38 1.90 -10.69 -9.27
N TRP A 39 2.69 -10.24 -10.25
CA TRP A 39 2.56 -10.66 -11.64
C TRP A 39 2.71 -12.16 -11.79
N LEU A 40 3.73 -12.73 -11.14
CA LEU A 40 4.10 -14.14 -11.25
C LEU A 40 2.97 -15.04 -10.75
N PHE A 41 2.45 -14.79 -9.55
CA PHE A 41 1.44 -15.66 -8.96
C PHE A 41 0.06 -15.47 -9.57
N SER A 42 -0.32 -14.23 -9.90
CA SER A 42 -1.65 -13.97 -10.44
C SER A 42 -1.77 -14.41 -11.90
N ARG A 43 -0.87 -13.98 -12.78
CA ARG A 43 -0.99 -14.29 -14.22
C ARG A 43 -0.72 -15.75 -14.53
N LEU A 44 0.23 -16.38 -13.85
CA LEU A 44 0.54 -17.80 -14.11
C LEU A 44 -0.69 -18.68 -13.87
N LEU A 45 -1.41 -18.49 -12.76
CA LEU A 45 -2.61 -19.28 -12.46
C LEU A 45 -3.73 -19.06 -13.49
N TRP A 46 -3.94 -17.81 -13.91
CA TRP A 46 -4.92 -17.51 -14.96
C TRP A 46 -4.54 -18.09 -16.31
N VAL A 47 -3.26 -18.02 -16.69
CA VAL A 47 -2.75 -18.60 -17.95
C VAL A 47 -2.89 -20.12 -17.92
N LEU A 48 -2.48 -20.78 -16.84
CA LEU A 48 -2.64 -22.23 -16.68
C LEU A 48 -4.11 -22.66 -16.76
N THR A 49 -5.00 -21.89 -16.12
CA THR A 49 -6.44 -22.15 -16.18
C THR A 49 -6.99 -21.97 -17.60
N ALA A 50 -6.61 -20.89 -18.29
CA ALA A 50 -7.02 -20.66 -19.67
C ALA A 50 -6.53 -21.77 -20.61
N VAL A 51 -5.26 -22.19 -20.47
CA VAL A 51 -4.70 -23.31 -21.23
C VAL A 51 -5.45 -24.60 -20.94
N ALA A 52 -5.74 -24.91 -19.68
CA ALA A 52 -6.51 -26.10 -19.31
C ALA A 52 -7.92 -26.08 -19.93
N VAL A 53 -8.61 -24.92 -19.91
CA VAL A 53 -9.94 -24.77 -20.51
C VAL A 53 -9.89 -24.95 -22.02
N VAL A 54 -8.90 -24.37 -22.70
CA VAL A 54 -8.72 -24.55 -24.15
C VAL A 54 -8.48 -26.03 -24.49
N LEU A 55 -7.65 -26.73 -23.70
CA LEU A 55 -7.40 -28.16 -23.88
C LEU A 55 -8.66 -29.00 -23.65
N LEU A 56 -9.47 -28.66 -22.63
CA LEU A 56 -10.74 -29.33 -22.39
C LEU A 56 -11.72 -29.13 -23.55
N VAL A 57 -11.91 -27.90 -24.02
CA VAL A 57 -12.77 -27.59 -25.18
C VAL A 57 -12.29 -28.36 -26.42
N PHE A 58 -10.98 -28.41 -26.66
CA PHE A 58 -10.41 -29.19 -27.75
C PHE A 58 -10.75 -30.69 -27.63
N CYS A 59 -10.62 -31.28 -26.43
CA CYS A 59 -10.96 -32.69 -26.20
C CYS A 59 -12.45 -32.95 -26.43
N LEU A 60 -13.32 -32.08 -25.91
CA LEU A 60 -14.77 -32.19 -26.09
C LEU A 60 -15.18 -32.10 -27.56
N ILE A 61 -14.64 -31.14 -28.32
CA ILE A 61 -14.91 -31.04 -29.76
C ILE A 61 -14.44 -32.31 -30.47
N LYS A 62 -13.23 -32.79 -30.15
CA LYS A 62 -12.65 -33.98 -30.77
C LYS A 62 -13.47 -35.24 -30.53
N GLU A 63 -14.00 -35.43 -29.31
CA GLU A 63 -14.85 -36.58 -28.97
C GLU A 63 -16.18 -36.57 -29.73
N ASN A 64 -16.66 -35.39 -30.11
CA ASN A 64 -17.91 -35.21 -30.85
C ASN A 64 -17.73 -35.17 -32.37
N LEU A 65 -16.49 -35.27 -32.89
CA LEU A 65 -16.23 -35.24 -34.33
C LEU A 65 -16.50 -36.60 -34.99
N PRO A 66 -17.05 -36.61 -36.22
CA PRO A 66 -17.16 -37.83 -37.01
C PRO A 66 -15.78 -38.49 -37.22
N GLY A 67 -15.72 -39.83 -37.18
CA GLY A 67 -14.45 -40.58 -37.22
C GLY A 67 -13.59 -40.41 -38.48
N HIS A 68 -14.14 -39.84 -39.56
CA HIS A 68 -13.36 -39.45 -40.74
C HIS A 68 -12.64 -38.10 -40.55
N VAL A 69 -13.26 -37.14 -39.87
CA VAL A 69 -12.67 -35.83 -39.53
C VAL A 69 -11.66 -35.97 -38.39
N ALA A 70 -11.93 -36.82 -37.39
CA ALA A 70 -11.03 -37.03 -36.26
C ALA A 70 -9.63 -37.55 -36.65
N ARG A 71 -9.47 -38.10 -37.86
CA ARG A 71 -8.19 -38.58 -38.40
C ARG A 71 -7.38 -37.52 -39.14
N SER A 72 -7.97 -36.37 -39.48
CA SER A 72 -7.25 -35.28 -40.12
C SER A 72 -6.48 -34.42 -39.10
N TRP A 73 -5.52 -33.66 -39.58
CA TRP A 73 -4.86 -32.63 -38.78
C TRP A 73 -5.84 -31.45 -38.57
N PRO A 74 -5.93 -30.84 -37.38
CA PRO A 74 -5.13 -31.04 -36.16
C PRO A 74 -5.66 -32.12 -35.19
N TRP A 75 -6.82 -32.72 -35.46
CA TRP A 75 -7.54 -33.63 -34.55
C TRP A 75 -6.81 -34.94 -34.24
N ARG A 76 -5.85 -35.35 -35.09
CA ARG A 76 -4.99 -36.51 -34.84
C ARG A 76 -4.14 -36.37 -33.55
N LEU A 77 -3.85 -35.15 -33.09
CA LEU A 77 -3.05 -34.92 -31.88
C LEU A 77 -3.79 -35.39 -30.62
N ARG A 78 -3.14 -36.21 -29.79
CA ARG A 78 -3.62 -36.60 -28.44
C ARG A 78 -2.74 -35.89 -27.40
N LEU A 79 -3.24 -34.77 -26.86
CA LEU A 79 -2.55 -34.00 -25.83
C LEU A 79 -2.88 -34.54 -24.44
N LEU A 80 -4.17 -34.59 -24.10
CA LEU A 80 -4.71 -35.18 -22.87
C LEU A 80 -5.99 -35.95 -23.19
N ASP A 81 -6.37 -36.87 -22.30
CA ASP A 81 -7.73 -37.41 -22.22
C ASP A 81 -8.67 -36.42 -21.51
N THR A 82 -9.98 -36.56 -21.75
CA THR A 82 -11.00 -35.66 -21.21
C THR A 82 -11.05 -35.67 -19.69
N GLY A 83 -10.78 -36.81 -19.05
CA GLY A 83 -10.69 -36.92 -17.60
C GLY A 83 -9.56 -36.05 -17.05
N SER A 84 -8.35 -36.21 -17.59
CA SER A 84 -7.20 -35.40 -17.19
C SER A 84 -7.36 -33.91 -17.51
N ALA A 85 -7.97 -33.55 -18.65
CA ALA A 85 -8.25 -32.16 -19.00
C ALA A 85 -9.24 -31.50 -18.03
N LEU A 86 -10.30 -32.23 -17.63
CA LEU A 86 -11.25 -31.77 -16.63
C LEU A 86 -10.57 -31.59 -15.26
N THR A 87 -9.78 -32.55 -14.82
CA THR A 87 -9.00 -32.45 -13.57
C THR A 87 -8.05 -31.25 -13.60
N ALA A 88 -7.40 -30.98 -14.74
CA ALA A 88 -6.53 -29.81 -14.89
C ALA A 88 -7.31 -28.50 -14.72
N VAL A 89 -8.47 -28.35 -15.37
CA VAL A 89 -9.32 -27.15 -15.22
C VAL A 89 -9.76 -26.95 -13.78
N LEU A 90 -10.24 -28.01 -13.13
CA LEU A 90 -10.69 -27.95 -11.73
C LEU A 90 -9.53 -27.62 -10.79
N GLY A 91 -8.36 -28.23 -10.99
CA GLY A 91 -7.17 -27.98 -10.19
C GLY A 91 -6.65 -26.56 -10.31
N THR A 92 -6.44 -26.06 -11.53
CA THR A 92 -5.93 -24.71 -11.76
C THR A 92 -6.96 -23.64 -11.41
N GLY A 93 -8.24 -23.88 -11.73
CA GLY A 93 -9.34 -22.97 -11.40
C GLY A 93 -9.57 -22.87 -9.89
N GLY A 94 -9.56 -24.00 -9.19
CA GLY A 94 -9.64 -24.05 -7.73
C GLY A 94 -8.46 -23.33 -7.08
N ALA A 95 -7.24 -23.55 -7.57
CA ALA A 95 -6.05 -22.84 -7.08
C ALA A 95 -6.15 -21.31 -7.31
N ALA A 96 -6.66 -20.87 -8.46
CA ALA A 96 -6.86 -19.45 -8.75
C ALA A 96 -7.88 -18.81 -7.79
N LEU A 97 -9.00 -19.49 -7.53
CA LEU A 97 -10.03 -19.03 -6.58
C LEU A 97 -9.50 -19.00 -5.15
N ALA A 98 -8.81 -20.05 -4.70
CA ALA A 98 -8.19 -20.12 -3.39
C ALA A 98 -7.19 -18.97 -3.19
N ARG A 99 -6.37 -18.66 -4.20
CA ARG A 99 -5.45 -17.51 -4.15
C ARG A 99 -6.17 -16.18 -4.09
N ALA A 100 -7.29 -16.02 -4.80
CA ALA A 100 -8.10 -14.81 -4.74
C ALA A 100 -8.69 -14.58 -3.34
N GLN A 101 -9.25 -15.64 -2.73
CA GLN A 101 -9.72 -15.58 -1.35
C GLN A 101 -8.58 -15.28 -0.37
N TYR A 102 -7.44 -15.96 -0.52
CA TYR A 102 -6.26 -15.70 0.29
C TYR A 102 -5.79 -14.24 0.20
N ALA A 103 -5.75 -13.67 -1.02
CA ALA A 103 -5.40 -12.25 -1.25
C ALA A 103 -6.31 -11.30 -0.45
N GLN A 104 -7.61 -11.62 -0.43
CA GLN A 104 -8.60 -10.80 0.24
C GLN A 104 -8.47 -10.90 1.76
N THR A 105 -8.18 -12.09 2.29
CA THR A 105 -8.00 -12.32 3.74
C THR A 105 -6.73 -11.66 4.27
N VAL A 106 -5.63 -11.68 3.51
CA VAL A 106 -4.34 -11.11 3.93
C VAL A 106 -4.17 -9.64 3.52
N ARG A 107 -5.19 -9.02 2.92
CA ARG A 107 -5.16 -7.60 2.54
C ARG A 107 -4.88 -6.76 3.79
N PRO A 108 -3.82 -5.94 3.82
CA PRO A 108 -3.53 -5.10 4.97
C PRO A 108 -4.68 -4.09 5.16
N SER A 109 -4.85 -3.60 6.38
CA SER A 109 -5.77 -2.51 6.67
C SER A 109 -4.98 -1.44 7.42
N LEU A 110 -4.24 -0.62 6.67
CA LEU A 110 -3.31 0.34 7.28
C LEU A 110 -4.09 1.54 7.83
N SER A 111 -3.84 1.96 9.06
CA SER A 111 -4.36 3.20 9.61
C SER A 111 -3.29 3.91 10.44
N SER A 112 -3.47 5.21 10.67
CA SER A 112 -2.68 5.98 11.63
C SER A 112 -3.49 6.22 12.89
N VAL A 113 -2.83 6.06 14.03
CA VAL A 113 -3.35 6.47 15.33
C VAL A 113 -2.35 7.45 15.91
N GLY A 114 -2.86 8.51 16.52
CA GLY A 114 -2.03 9.46 17.23
C GLY A 114 -2.58 9.71 18.62
N GLY A 115 -1.71 10.14 19.52
CA GLY A 115 -2.02 10.41 20.91
C GLY A 115 -1.12 11.49 21.48
N VAL A 116 -1.59 12.14 22.56
CA VAL A 116 -0.84 13.14 23.32
C VAL A 116 -0.34 12.52 24.61
N TYR A 117 0.96 12.63 24.86
CA TYR A 117 1.65 12.07 26.03
C TYR A 117 2.45 13.16 26.75
N ASP A 118 2.59 13.08 28.06
CA ASP A 118 3.29 14.08 28.88
C ASP A 118 4.77 13.72 29.14
N HIS A 119 5.44 13.10 28.17
CA HIS A 119 6.78 12.51 28.34
C HIS A 119 7.69 12.90 27.17
N ALA A 120 7.81 14.19 26.85
CA ALA A 120 8.89 14.64 25.96
C ALA A 120 10.26 14.41 26.62
N PRO A 121 11.32 14.08 25.86
CA PRO A 121 12.69 14.04 26.39
C PRO A 121 13.14 15.35 27.06
N ALA A 122 12.63 16.48 26.59
CA ALA A 122 12.88 17.82 27.13
C ALA A 122 11.86 18.28 28.19
N GLY A 123 10.89 17.42 28.54
CA GLY A 123 9.71 17.77 29.33
C GLY A 123 8.57 18.36 28.48
N GLY A 124 7.34 18.17 28.95
CA GLY A 124 6.11 18.66 28.31
C GLY A 124 5.42 17.64 27.40
N LEU A 125 4.43 18.12 26.65
CA LEU A 125 3.55 17.30 25.83
C LEU A 125 4.20 16.92 24.50
N VAL A 126 3.95 15.68 24.07
CA VAL A 126 4.30 15.15 22.74
C VAL A 126 3.09 14.56 22.04
N TRP A 127 2.99 14.86 20.75
CA TRP A 127 2.02 14.30 19.82
C TRP A 127 2.72 13.16 19.11
N ALA A 128 2.51 11.93 19.57
CA ALA A 128 3.11 10.75 18.98
C ALA A 128 2.17 10.12 17.95
N PHE A 129 2.77 9.59 16.88
CA PHE A 129 2.06 8.99 15.76
C PHE A 129 2.53 7.55 15.56
N GLN A 130 1.56 6.68 15.30
CA GLN A 130 1.77 5.24 15.18
C GLN A 130 1.00 4.72 13.97
N LEU A 131 1.59 3.75 13.28
CA LEU A 131 0.94 2.94 12.25
C LEU A 131 0.32 1.71 12.87
N VAL A 132 -0.87 1.36 12.39
CA VAL A 132 -1.59 0.16 12.77
C VAL A 132 -1.94 -0.61 11.51
N ASN A 133 -1.79 -1.93 11.57
CA ASN A 133 -2.36 -2.81 10.56
C ASN A 133 -3.55 -3.54 11.18
N GLY A 134 -4.77 -3.20 10.76
CA GLY A 134 -5.99 -3.86 11.21
C GLY A 134 -6.26 -5.22 10.54
N SER A 135 -5.38 -5.72 9.67
CA SER A 135 -5.49 -7.08 9.15
C SER A 135 -4.95 -8.12 10.14
N GLN A 136 -5.18 -9.40 9.89
CA GLN A 136 -4.68 -10.49 10.76
C GLN A 136 -3.23 -10.91 10.46
N ASP A 137 -2.63 -10.40 9.39
CA ASP A 137 -1.30 -10.81 8.91
C ASP A 137 -0.31 -9.65 8.96
N VAL A 138 0.95 -9.93 8.65
CA VAL A 138 2.03 -8.96 8.64
C VAL A 138 2.10 -8.25 7.28
N ALA A 139 2.31 -6.93 7.31
CA ALA A 139 2.59 -6.13 6.12
C ALA A 139 4.06 -5.69 6.13
N VAL A 140 4.79 -5.91 5.04
CA VAL A 140 6.22 -5.55 4.94
C VAL A 140 6.38 -4.21 4.24
N ILE A 141 6.99 -3.24 4.91
CA ILE A 141 7.25 -1.90 4.39
C ILE A 141 8.18 -1.98 3.16
N LYS A 142 7.71 -1.42 2.05
CA LYS A 142 8.48 -1.22 0.82
C LYS A 142 9.06 0.18 0.76
N ASN A 143 8.26 1.17 1.10
CA ASN A 143 8.63 2.58 1.09
C ASN A 143 7.76 3.37 2.08
N VAL A 144 8.35 4.39 2.69
CA VAL A 144 7.63 5.40 3.48
C VAL A 144 8.07 6.77 2.99
N ALA A 145 7.11 7.64 2.74
CA ALA A 145 7.36 9.03 2.41
C ALA A 145 6.46 9.94 3.25
N TYR A 146 6.88 11.17 3.45
CA TYR A 146 6.19 12.15 4.28
C TYR A 146 5.86 13.39 3.47
N TRP A 147 4.73 14.00 3.79
CA TRP A 147 4.35 15.30 3.26
C TRP A 147 4.12 16.24 4.45
N ILE A 148 4.84 17.35 4.48
CA ILE A 148 4.80 18.31 5.57
C ILE A 148 4.18 19.60 5.04
N VAL A 149 3.24 20.16 5.78
CA VAL A 149 2.72 21.50 5.60
C VAL A 149 3.14 22.31 6.82
N PHE A 150 3.94 23.35 6.60
CA PHE A 150 4.34 24.27 7.64
C PHE A 150 3.21 25.26 7.97
N SER A 151 3.16 25.69 9.23
CA SER A 151 2.18 26.66 9.70
C SER A 151 2.35 28.02 9.03
N PRO A 152 1.30 28.86 8.97
CA PRO A 152 1.41 30.22 8.45
C PRO A 152 2.50 31.04 9.15
N VAL A 153 2.73 30.80 10.46
CA VAL A 153 3.79 31.44 11.24
C VAL A 153 5.16 31.02 10.74
N ALA A 154 5.36 29.72 10.51
CA ALA A 154 6.60 29.19 9.98
C ALA A 154 6.88 29.71 8.55
N ILE A 155 5.86 29.80 7.71
CA ILE A 155 5.95 30.36 6.35
C ILE A 155 6.31 31.85 6.39
N ALA A 156 5.65 32.64 7.25
CA ALA A 156 5.99 34.06 7.44
C ALA A 156 7.43 34.27 7.92
N ALA A 157 7.97 33.32 8.69
CA ALA A 157 9.36 33.26 9.12
C ALA A 157 10.31 32.60 8.09
N GLY A 158 9.92 32.55 6.82
CA GLY A 158 10.78 32.16 5.70
C GLY A 158 10.77 30.68 5.32
N SER A 159 9.87 29.87 5.87
CA SER A 159 9.72 28.47 5.43
C SER A 159 9.00 28.37 4.10
N ALA A 160 9.35 27.35 3.32
CA ALA A 160 8.61 26.96 2.14
C ALA A 160 8.02 25.57 2.33
N ASN A 161 6.76 25.38 1.94
CA ASN A 161 6.19 24.05 1.82
C ASN A 161 6.94 23.29 0.70
N PRO A 162 7.48 22.09 0.96
CA PRO A 162 8.27 21.36 -0.02
C PRO A 162 7.53 21.03 -1.33
N GLY A 163 6.20 20.95 -1.29
CA GLY A 163 5.36 20.64 -2.45
C GLY A 163 5.60 19.25 -3.06
N ARG A 164 6.27 18.35 -2.32
CA ARG A 164 6.59 16.99 -2.74
C ARG A 164 6.66 16.04 -1.54
N TRP A 165 6.51 14.75 -1.83
CA TRP A 165 6.81 13.68 -0.88
C TRP A 165 8.31 13.64 -0.58
N LEU A 166 8.64 13.60 0.71
CA LEU A 166 10.01 13.59 1.23
C LEU A 166 10.34 12.23 1.84
N SER A 167 11.60 11.82 1.72
CA SER A 167 12.16 10.76 2.56
C SER A 167 12.20 11.20 4.03
N GLN A 168 12.33 10.26 4.95
CA GLN A 168 12.47 10.55 6.38
C GLN A 168 13.63 11.53 6.65
N GLU A 169 14.77 11.35 5.99
CA GLU A 169 15.95 12.20 6.16
C GLU A 169 15.68 13.64 5.68
N GLU A 170 15.04 13.79 4.51
CA GLU A 170 14.64 15.11 4.00
C GLU A 170 13.57 15.77 4.89
N THR A 171 12.64 14.99 5.47
CA THR A 171 11.65 15.48 6.43
C THR A 171 12.31 16.01 7.68
N VAL A 172 13.26 15.25 8.24
CA VAL A 172 14.06 15.68 9.40
C VAL A 172 14.80 16.97 9.06
N ALA A 173 15.54 17.00 7.94
CA ALA A 173 16.28 18.19 7.52
C ALA A 173 15.38 19.41 7.32
N ALA A 174 14.20 19.23 6.71
CA ALA A 174 13.23 20.31 6.51
C ALA A 174 12.76 20.91 7.85
N ILE A 175 12.50 20.06 8.87
CA ILE A 175 12.08 20.52 10.19
C ILE A 175 13.26 21.18 10.94
N GLU A 176 14.49 20.67 10.83
CA GLU A 176 15.66 21.27 11.48
C GLU A 176 15.98 22.68 10.98
N THR A 177 15.60 23.04 9.74
CA THR A 177 15.74 24.42 9.24
C THR A 177 14.97 25.44 10.08
N ARG A 178 14.02 24.98 10.90
CA ARG A 178 13.21 25.78 11.84
C ARG A 178 13.86 25.94 13.21
N GLN A 179 15.14 25.61 13.35
CA GLN A 179 15.86 25.60 14.64
C GLN A 179 15.21 24.65 15.66
N LEU A 180 14.51 23.63 15.17
CA LEU A 180 13.99 22.53 15.98
C LEU A 180 15.06 21.44 16.02
N ALA A 181 15.43 20.99 17.21
CA ALA A 181 16.43 19.95 17.40
C ALA A 181 15.79 18.55 17.44
N LYS A 182 16.31 17.62 16.62
CA LYS A 182 15.90 16.21 16.66
C LYS A 182 16.22 15.59 18.02
N GLY A 183 15.31 14.77 18.53
CA GLY A 183 15.38 14.13 19.84
C GLY A 183 14.90 15.02 21.00
N GLU A 184 14.80 16.33 20.79
CA GLU A 184 14.28 17.28 21.78
C GLU A 184 12.88 17.77 21.40
N HIS A 185 12.75 18.24 20.15
CA HIS A 185 11.52 18.85 19.64
C HIS A 185 10.72 17.91 18.76
N PHE A 186 11.38 16.95 18.13
CA PHE A 186 10.72 15.94 17.31
C PHE A 186 11.64 14.73 17.14
N ASP A 187 11.05 13.59 16.81
CA ASP A 187 11.83 12.45 16.31
C ASP A 187 10.98 11.63 15.36
N PHE A 188 11.62 11.11 14.31
CA PHE A 188 11.00 10.18 13.37
C PHE A 188 11.81 8.89 13.40
N ARG A 189 11.12 7.78 13.67
CA ARG A 189 11.72 6.46 13.59
C ARG A 189 12.00 6.11 12.13
N HIS A 190 13.17 5.53 11.87
CA HIS A 190 13.49 5.02 10.56
C HIS A 190 12.67 3.76 10.26
N LEU A 191 11.65 3.91 9.41
CA LEU A 191 10.83 2.81 8.90
C LEU A 191 11.42 2.31 7.59
N GLY A 192 12.56 1.62 7.71
CA GLY A 192 13.32 1.11 6.57
C GLY A 192 12.58 0.05 5.76
N ARG A 193 13.00 -0.13 4.51
CA ARG A 193 12.51 -1.22 3.65
C ARG A 193 12.77 -2.58 4.33
N GLY A 194 11.74 -3.41 4.40
CA GLY A 194 11.79 -4.72 5.06
C GLY A 194 11.32 -4.72 6.52
N ALA A 195 11.12 -3.53 7.12
CA ALA A 195 10.41 -3.45 8.40
C ALA A 195 8.99 -3.99 8.26
N PHE A 196 8.45 -4.55 9.34
CA PHE A 196 7.13 -5.17 9.34
C PHE A 196 6.16 -4.41 10.23
N ILE A 197 4.90 -4.31 9.78
CA ILE A 197 3.77 -3.80 10.54
C ILE A 197 2.92 -5.00 10.92
N SER A 198 3.01 -5.41 12.18
CA SER A 198 2.22 -6.53 12.70
C SER A 198 0.78 -6.10 13.02
N ALA A 199 -0.13 -7.07 12.98
CA ALA A 199 -1.53 -6.90 13.36
C ALA A 199 -1.75 -6.52 14.83
N ASP A 200 -0.86 -7.01 15.71
CA ASP A 200 -0.98 -6.97 17.16
C ASP A 200 -0.20 -5.81 17.81
N ARG A 201 0.55 -5.03 17.02
CA ARG A 201 1.47 -4.01 17.55
C ARG A 201 1.38 -2.69 16.81
N LEU A 202 1.36 -1.62 17.60
CA LEU A 202 1.46 -0.26 17.11
C LEU A 202 2.91 0.01 16.68
N THR A 203 3.11 0.39 15.43
CA THR A 203 4.44 0.71 14.88
C THR A 203 4.67 2.21 14.97
N GLY A 204 5.48 2.65 15.93
CA GLY A 204 5.79 4.07 16.11
C GLY A 204 6.42 4.69 14.86
N ILE A 205 5.85 5.79 14.37
CA ILE A 205 6.36 6.59 13.26
C ILE A 205 7.29 7.67 13.79
N GLY A 206 6.87 8.36 14.84
CA GLY A 206 7.56 9.53 15.37
C GLY A 206 6.68 10.33 16.30
N TRP A 207 7.19 11.48 16.74
CA TRP A 207 6.47 12.41 17.60
C TRP A 207 6.92 13.86 17.35
N LEU A 208 6.06 14.80 17.70
CA LEU A 208 6.32 16.25 17.70
C LEU A 208 6.07 16.80 19.11
N SER A 209 6.94 17.68 19.59
CA SER A 209 6.71 18.44 20.82
C SER A 209 5.74 19.60 20.56
N GLU A 210 5.28 20.24 21.64
CA GLU A 210 4.43 21.43 21.55
C GLU A 210 5.02 22.53 20.67
N ARG A 211 6.33 22.77 20.80
CA ARG A 211 7.03 23.76 19.97
C ARG A 211 7.04 23.35 18.50
N ALA A 212 7.26 22.07 18.19
CA ALA A 212 7.23 21.60 16.81
C ALA A 212 5.82 21.67 16.20
N MET A 213 4.78 21.45 17.01
CA MET A 213 3.37 21.60 16.61
C MET A 213 2.99 23.06 16.27
N GLN A 214 3.74 24.06 16.74
CA GLN A 214 3.53 25.46 16.34
C GLN A 214 4.09 25.75 14.94
N GLU A 215 5.11 25.01 14.52
CA GLU A 215 5.78 25.17 13.22
C GLU A 215 5.16 24.28 12.13
N VAL A 216 4.64 23.11 12.49
CA VAL A 216 4.06 22.14 11.56
C VAL A 216 2.53 22.17 11.68
N GLN A 217 1.85 22.48 10.58
CA GLN A 217 0.38 22.52 10.53
C GLN A 217 -0.22 21.15 10.24
N ASP A 218 0.27 20.49 9.18
CA ASP A 218 -0.18 19.16 8.80
C ASP A 218 1.01 18.26 8.47
N LEU A 219 0.84 16.99 8.78
CA LEU A 219 1.81 15.95 8.48
C LEU A 219 1.06 14.73 7.94
N PHE A 220 1.42 14.30 6.74
CA PHE A 220 0.91 13.09 6.11
C PHE A 220 2.02 12.08 5.93
N VAL A 221 1.64 10.80 5.92
CA VAL A 221 2.54 9.70 5.58
C VAL A 221 1.94 8.90 4.42
N GLU A 222 2.75 8.64 3.40
CA GLU A 222 2.49 7.64 2.37
C GLU A 222 3.23 6.37 2.77
N VAL A 223 2.49 5.28 2.99
CA VAL A 223 3.08 3.97 3.31
C VAL A 223 2.78 3.01 2.17
N ARG A 224 3.84 2.44 1.59
CA ARG A 224 3.74 1.32 0.64
C ARG A 224 4.18 0.04 1.32
N VAL A 225 3.33 -0.98 1.30
CA VAL A 225 3.60 -2.28 1.92
C VAL A 225 3.39 -3.42 0.94
N LEU A 226 4.08 -4.53 1.17
CA LEU A 226 3.84 -5.81 0.54
C LEU A 226 3.06 -6.70 1.50
N ASP A 227 1.97 -7.29 1.04
CA ASP A 227 1.25 -8.30 1.80
C ASP A 227 1.86 -9.69 1.60
N ARG A 228 1.34 -10.68 2.34
CA ARG A 228 1.81 -12.07 2.26
C ARG A 228 1.44 -12.76 0.94
N ALA A 229 0.43 -12.24 0.26
CA ALA A 229 0.06 -12.64 -1.08
C ALA A 229 1.08 -12.14 -2.14
N GLY A 230 1.93 -11.18 -1.79
CA GLY A 230 2.90 -10.54 -2.66
C GLY A 230 2.31 -9.36 -3.44
N ASP A 231 1.14 -8.86 -3.07
CA ASP A 231 0.52 -7.67 -3.64
C ASP A 231 1.02 -6.42 -2.88
N THR A 232 1.25 -5.34 -3.62
CA THR A 232 1.70 -4.05 -3.06
C THR A 232 0.51 -3.13 -2.84
N HIS A 233 0.38 -2.66 -1.61
CA HIS A 233 -0.66 -1.72 -1.17
C HIS A 233 -0.04 -0.38 -0.81
N GLU A 234 -0.80 0.69 -1.03
CA GLU A 234 -0.41 2.06 -0.72
C GLU A 234 -1.56 2.75 0.00
N ARG A 235 -1.22 3.57 1.00
CA ARG A 235 -2.16 4.44 1.67
C ARG A 235 -1.47 5.73 2.10
N VAL A 236 -2.10 6.86 1.80
CA VAL A 236 -1.79 8.17 2.37
C VAL A 236 -2.68 8.42 3.59
N MET A 237 -2.07 8.77 4.72
CA MET A 237 -2.76 8.97 6.00
C MET A 237 -2.34 10.29 6.65
N PRO A 238 -3.29 11.10 7.15
CA PRO A 238 -2.96 12.24 8.00
C PRO A 238 -2.52 11.73 9.38
N LEU A 239 -1.41 12.24 9.89
CA LEU A 239 -0.90 11.88 11.22
C LEU A 239 -1.53 12.75 12.32
N MET A 240 -1.84 14.01 12.01
CA MET A 240 -2.26 15.00 13.00
C MET A 240 -3.78 15.04 13.23
N LYS A 241 -4.59 14.52 12.30
CA LYS A 241 -6.07 14.56 12.35
C LYS A 241 -6.69 14.04 13.66
N ASN A 242 -6.07 13.03 14.27
CA ASN A 242 -6.58 12.41 15.50
C ASN A 242 -6.01 13.05 16.79
N VAL A 243 -5.06 13.97 16.65
CA VAL A 243 -4.27 14.52 17.75
C VAL A 243 -4.53 16.02 17.97
N ASP A 244 -5.35 16.61 17.11
CA ASP A 244 -5.84 18.00 17.18
C ASP A 244 -6.87 18.23 18.31
N ARG A 245 -6.97 17.29 19.27
CA ARG A 245 -7.86 17.44 20.42
C ARG A 245 -7.33 18.56 21.30
N PRO A 246 -8.20 19.45 21.83
CA PRO A 246 -7.77 20.48 22.75
C PRO A 246 -7.04 19.81 23.92
N LEU A 247 -5.84 20.35 24.21
CA LEU A 247 -4.75 20.01 25.17
C LEU A 247 -5.15 19.53 26.58
N ARG A 248 -6.40 19.20 26.85
CA ARG A 248 -6.98 19.18 28.20
C ARG A 248 -6.70 17.89 28.98
N HIS A 249 -6.37 16.78 28.33
CA HIS A 249 -6.13 15.52 29.03
C HIS A 249 -4.98 14.73 28.40
N PRO A 250 -3.84 14.57 29.08
CA PRO A 250 -2.81 13.62 28.66
C PRO A 250 -3.43 12.21 28.63
N SER A 251 -3.15 11.45 27.57
CA SER A 251 -3.52 10.04 27.52
C SER A 251 -2.66 9.27 28.54
N PRO A 252 -3.17 8.20 29.15
CA PRO A 252 -2.37 7.40 30.07
C PRO A 252 -1.07 6.92 29.40
N PRO A 253 0.04 6.82 30.17
CA PRO A 253 1.37 6.53 29.62
C PRO A 253 1.42 5.17 28.91
N PHE A 254 2.14 5.12 27.79
CA PHE A 254 2.36 3.88 27.04
C PHE A 254 3.49 3.05 27.67
N LEU A 255 3.31 1.73 27.70
CA LEU A 255 4.39 0.79 27.97
C LEU A 255 5.28 0.71 26.72
N ILE A 256 6.53 1.16 26.84
CA ILE A 256 7.60 0.99 25.84
C ILE A 256 7.93 -0.49 25.64
#